data_AF-A0AA37SUZ3-F1
#
_entry.id   AF-A0AA37SUZ3-F1
#
_cell.length_a   1.000
_cell.length_b   1.000
_cell.length_c   1.000
_cell.angle_alpha   90.00
_cell.angle_beta   90.00
_cell.angle_gamma   90.00
#
_symmetry.space_group_name_H-M   'P 1'
#
loop_
_entity.id
_entity.type
_entity.pdbx_description
1 polymer ?
#
loop_
_entity_poly.entity_id
_entity_poly.type
_entity_poly.pdbx_seq_one_letter_code
_entity_poly.pdbx_strand_id
1 'polypeptide(L)' 'MPKTGKENKRNDLLKYMGMATQLFVLLFLLLWLGKKLDAYLALEKPVFMLIFIIIGLAAYLYKVYKDVG' A
#
# COMPACT_ATOMS: atom_id res chain seq x y z
N MET A 1 5.73 -38.02 7.81
CA MET A 1 5.73 -37.92 6.34
C MET A 1 6.22 -36.52 5.94
N PRO A 2 7.29 -36.36 5.15
CA PRO A 2 7.79 -35.04 4.78
C PRO A 2 6.85 -34.42 3.74
N LYS A 3 6.23 -33.28 4.07
CA LYS A 3 5.33 -32.56 3.15
C LYS A 3 6.16 -31.83 2.09
N THR A 4 6.17 -32.45 0.91
CA THR A 4 6.53 -31.93 -0.42
C THR A 4 6.44 -30.39 -0.57
N GLY A 5 7.56 -29.77 -0.94
CA GLY A 5 7.79 -28.32 -1.05
C GLY A 5 7.05 -27.55 -2.16
N LYS A 6 5.89 -28.03 -2.63
CA LYS A 6 5.03 -27.33 -3.60
C LYS A 6 3.94 -26.45 -2.94
N GLU A 7 3.57 -26.75 -1.69
CA GLU A 7 2.55 -25.98 -0.94
C GLU A 7 3.06 -24.59 -0.51
N ASN A 8 4.34 -24.49 -0.12
CA ASN A 8 4.96 -23.24 0.35
C ASN A 8 4.99 -22.15 -0.73
N LYS A 9 5.39 -22.48 -1.97
CA LYS A 9 5.47 -21.46 -3.04
C LYS A 9 4.12 -20.85 -3.42
N ARG A 10 3.03 -21.63 -3.32
CA ARG A 10 1.68 -21.16 -3.64
C ARG A 10 1.17 -20.20 -2.56
N ASN A 11 1.45 -20.50 -1.29
CA ASN A 11 1.15 -19.62 -0.16
C ASN A 11 1.95 -18.32 -0.21
N ASP A 12 3.23 -18.37 -0.59
CA ASP A 12 4.06 -17.17 -0.72
C ASP A 12 3.51 -16.25 -1.82
N LEU A 13 3.15 -16.80 -2.98
CA LEU A 13 2.57 -16.01 -4.08
C LEU A 13 1.25 -15.33 -3.67
N LEU A 14 0.36 -16.08 -3.00
CA LEU A 14 -0.89 -15.54 -2.45
C LEU A 14 -0.63 -14.44 -1.41
N LYS A 15 0.39 -14.61 -0.56
CA LYS A 15 0.80 -13.60 0.43
C LYS A 15 1.26 -12.31 -0.23
N TYR A 16 2.09 -12.40 -1.27
CA TYR A 16 2.52 -11.21 -2.04
C TYR A 16 1.35 -10.54 -2.76
N MET A 17 0.41 -11.30 -3.32
CA MET A 17 -0.80 -10.73 -3.93
C MET A 17 -1.67 -9.99 -2.90
N GLY A 18 -1.79 -10.55 -1.68
CA GLY A 18 -2.48 -9.88 -0.57
C GLY A 18 -1.81 -8.56 -0.17
N MET A 19 -0.48 -8.55 -0.05
CA MET A 19 0.29 -7.33 0.23
C MET A 19 0.16 -6.28 -0.89
N ALA A 20 0.27 -6.71 -2.16
CA ALA A 20 0.10 -5.82 -3.30
C ALA A 20 -1.32 -5.22 -3.36
N THR A 21 -2.34 -6.04 -3.06
CA THR A 21 -3.73 -5.56 -2.98
C THR A 21 -3.91 -4.54 -1.85
N GLN A 22 -3.32 -4.79 -0.68
CA GLN A 22 -3.36 -3.86 0.44
C GLN A 22 -2.70 -2.52 0.08
N LEU A 23 -1.55 -2.54 -0.58
CA LEU A 23 -0.89 -1.34 -1.08
C LEU A 23 -1.74 -0.61 -2.13
N PHE A 24 -2.32 -1.35 -3.07
CA PHE A 24 -3.18 -0.77 -4.11
C PHE A 24 -4.40 -0.05 -3.51
N VAL A 25 -5.09 -0.70 -2.58
CA VAL A 25 -6.24 -0.10 -1.86
C VAL A 25 -5.79 1.14 -1.08
N LEU A 26 -4.66 1.07 -0.38
CA LEU A 26 -4.11 2.22 0.36
C LEU A 26 -3.81 3.40 -0.58
N LEU A 27 -3.11 3.16 -1.70
CA LEU A 27 -2.78 4.21 -2.67
C LEU A 27 -4.04 4.80 -3.30
N PHE A 28 -5.02 3.96 -3.65
CA PHE A 28 -6.29 4.43 -4.19
C PHE A 28 -7.02 5.36 -3.20
N LEU A 29 -7.08 4.98 -1.92
CA LEU A 29 -7.68 5.81 -0.88
C LEU A 29 -6.93 7.14 -0.69
N LEU A 30 -5.60 7.11 -0.65
CA LEU A 30 -4.77 8.32 -0.48
C LEU A 30 -4.88 9.25 -1.68
N LEU A 31 -4.87 8.72 -2.90
CA LEU A 31 -5.09 9.49 -4.13
C LEU A 31 -6.47 10.14 -4.13
N TRP A 32 -7.51 9.40 -3.76
CA TRP A 32 -8.87 9.91 -3.71
C TRP A 32 -9.05 10.98 -2.62
N LEU A 33 -8.52 10.75 -1.41
CA LEU A 33 -8.52 11.74 -0.33
C LEU A 33 -7.74 12.99 -0.71
N GLY A 34 -6.52 12.81 -1.25
CA GLY A 34 -5.63 13.88 -1.64
C GLY A 34 -6.24 14.75 -2.73
N LYS A 35 -6.75 14.14 -3.80
CA LYS A 35 -7.45 14.86 -4.87
C LYS A 35 -8.66 15.63 -4.36
N LYS A 36 -9.46 15.02 -3.47
CA LYS A 36 -10.64 15.67 -2.90
C LYS A 36 -10.26 16.84 -1.99
N LEU A 37 -9.18 16.72 -1.23
CA LEU A 37 -8.68 17.76 -0.33
C LEU A 37 -8.02 18.90 -1.11
N ASP A 38 -7.19 18.59 -2.11
CA ASP A 38 -6.60 19.57 -3.02
C ASP A 38 -7.70 20.39 -3.73
N ALA A 39 -8.77 19.72 -4.21
CA ALA A 39 -9.92 20.38 -4.81
C ALA A 39 -10.73 21.24 -3.82
N TYR A 40 -10.89 20.77 -2.57
CA TYR A 40 -11.57 21.53 -1.52
C TYR A 40 -10.81 22.81 -1.14
N LEU A 41 -9.48 22.75 -1.18
CA LEU A 41 -8.60 23.90 -0.90
C LEU A 41 -8.32 24.77 -2.13
N ALA A 42 -8.95 24.46 -3.27
CA ALA A 42 -8.78 25.15 -4.56
C ALA A 42 -7.31 25.30 -4.97
N LEU A 43 -6.47 24.31 -4.64
CA LEU A 43 -5.06 24.33 -4.98
C LEU A 43 -4.89 24.01 -6.46
N GLU A 44 -4.20 24.89 -7.19
CA GLU A 44 -3.86 24.66 -8.61
C GLU A 44 -2.92 23.47 -8.80
N LYS A 45 -2.19 23.07 -7.75
CA LYS A 45 -1.26 21.95 -7.76
C LYS A 45 -1.66 20.87 -6.76
N PRO A 46 -1.52 19.58 -7.11
CA PRO A 46 -1.91 18.45 -6.26
C PRO A 46 -0.89 18.20 -5.14
N VAL A 47 -0.73 19.16 -4.23
CA VAL A 47 0.30 19.13 -3.18
C VAL A 47 -0.06 18.13 -2.09
N PHE A 48 -1.31 18.11 -1.62
CA PHE A 48 -1.74 17.18 -0.59
C PHE A 48 -1.77 15.74 -1.09
N MET A 49 -2.17 15.52 -2.34
CA MET A 49 -2.05 14.22 -2.99
C MET A 49 -0.60 13.70 -2.92
N LEU A 50 0.39 14.52 -3.28
CA LEU A 50 1.78 14.12 -3.27
C LEU A 50 2.26 13.78 -1.85
N ILE A 51 1.92 14.63 -0.88
CA ILE A 51 2.27 14.42 0.54
C ILE A 51 1.64 13.14 1.08
N PHE A 52 0.35 12.90 0.80
CA PHE A 52 -0.34 11.69 1.24
C PHE A 52 0.23 10.41 0.63
N ILE A 53 0.61 10.43 -0.65
CA ILE A 53 1.27 9.28 -1.27
C ILE A 53 2.62 9.00 -0.57
N ILE A 54 3.44 10.03 -0.35
CA ILE A 54 4.76 9.86 0.28
C ILE A 54 4.62 9.33 1.70
N ILE A 55 3.76 9.96 2.52
CA ILE A 55 3.51 9.53 3.91
C ILE A 55 2.90 8.14 3.95
N GLY A 56 1.92 7.86 3.09
CA GLY A 56 1.26 6.57 3.04
C GLY A 56 2.18 5.44 2.61
N LEU A 57 3.07 5.70 1.66
CA LEU A 57 4.09 4.75 1.23
C LEU A 57 5.11 4.50 2.36
N ALA A 58 5.59 5.55 3.02
CA ALA A 58 6.50 5.44 4.16
C ALA A 58 5.85 4.65 5.32
N ALA A 59 4.60 4.95 5.65
CA ALA A 59 3.84 4.25 6.69
C ALA A 59 3.60 2.77 6.33
N TYR A 60 3.28 2.47 5.06
CA TYR A 60 3.11 1.11 4.59
C TYR A 60 4.43 0.32 4.68
N LEU A 61 5.53 0.90 4.21
CA LEU A 61 6.85 0.28 4.30
C LEU A 61 7.29 0.07 5.75
N TYR A 62 7.04 1.04 6.63
CA TYR A 62 7.30 0.89 8.06
C TYR A 62 6.48 -0.25 8.67
N LYS A 63 5.20 -0.36 8.30
CA LYS A 63 4.32 -1.45 8.74
C LYS A 63 4.84 -2.81 8.26
N VAL A 64 5.22 -2.93 6.98
CA VAL A 64 5.79 -4.16 6.42
C VAL A 64 7.11 -4.51 7.10
N TYR A 65 7.98 -3.54 7.33
CA TYR A 65 9.24 -3.75 8.03
C TYR A 65 9.01 -4.28 9.45
N LYS A 66 8.06 -3.69 10.20
CA LYS A 66 7.73 -4.14 11.56
C LYS A 66 6.99 -5.49 11.60
N ASP A 67 6.33 -5.88 10.51
CA ASP A 67 5.60 -7.16 10.39
C ASP A 67 6.54 -8.31 10.00
N VAL A 68 7.65 -7.99 9.31
CA VAL A 68 8.70 -8.93 8.91
C VAL A 68 9.82 -9.04 9.95
N GLY A 69 10.13 -7.94 10.65
CA GLY A 69 11.19 -7.85 11.67
C GLY A 69 10.80 -8.33 13.06
#